data_AF-A0A382NP91-F1
#
_entry.id   AF-A0A382NP91-F1
#
_cell.length_a   1.000
_cell.length_b   1.000
_cell.length_c   1.000
_cell.angle_alpha   90.00
_cell.angle_beta   90.00
_cell.angle_gamma   90.00
#
_symmetry.space_group_name_H-M   'P 1'
#
loop_
_entity.id
_entity.type
_entity.pdbx_description
1 polymer ?
#
loop_
_entity_poly.entity_id
_entity_poly.type
_entity_poly.pdbx_seq_one_letter_code
_entity_poly.pdbx_strand_id
1 'polypeptide(L)'
;MKLSFVNEWAVLLSNLGMLFGIVFVGIEIQQNSNLVRASSYNENINKMNEWRYEILADPEYLEYIADYRQEDNLEEFKKLLLIRAQWVIYEQAFYSYSYDLMSEPEWERFRSAACTNFRRAERLGYSRNDVRVEPQFWQYLVEGC
;
A
#
# COMPACT_ATOMS: atom_id res chain seq x y z
N MET A 1 -52.69 -19.95 -23.09
CA MET A 1 -51.80 -20.67 -22.16
C MET A 1 -50.30 -20.52 -22.49
N LYS A 2 -49.87 -20.42 -23.77
CA LYS A 2 -48.45 -20.19 -24.11
C LYS A 2 -47.95 -18.75 -23.89
N LEU A 3 -48.80 -17.75 -24.09
CA LEU A 3 -48.46 -16.33 -23.90
C LEU A 3 -48.27 -15.95 -22.42
N SER A 4 -49.07 -16.48 -21.49
CA SER A 4 -48.91 -16.21 -20.05
C SER A 4 -47.59 -16.77 -19.52
N PHE A 5 -47.25 -18.00 -19.91
CA PHE A 5 -45.98 -18.65 -19.54
C PHE A 5 -44.76 -17.87 -20.06
N VAL A 6 -44.75 -17.46 -21.34
CA VAL A 6 -43.65 -16.65 -21.91
C VAL A 6 -43.52 -15.29 -21.19
N ASN A 7 -44.63 -14.66 -20.83
CA ASN A 7 -44.62 -13.39 -20.10
C ASN A 7 -44.09 -13.53 -18.66
N GLU A 8 -44.46 -14.59 -17.95
CA GLU A 8 -43.95 -14.89 -16.60
C GLU A 8 -42.43 -15.12 -16.61
N TRP A 9 -41.92 -15.90 -17.58
CA TRP A 9 -40.47 -16.10 -17.73
C TRP A 9 -39.73 -14.84 -18.14
N ALA A 10 -40.32 -14.00 -18.99
CA ALA A 10 -39.74 -12.71 -19.37
C ALA A 10 -39.61 -11.78 -18.17
N VAL A 11 -40.64 -11.69 -17.31
CA VAL A 11 -40.60 -10.90 -16.07
C VAL A 11 -39.56 -11.47 -15.10
N LEU A 12 -39.49 -12.79 -14.95
CA LEU A 12 -38.52 -13.43 -14.06
C LEU A 12 -37.08 -13.21 -14.52
N LEU A 13 -36.80 -13.36 -15.81
CA LEU A 13 -35.48 -13.07 -16.41
C LEU A 13 -35.13 -11.58 -16.34
N SER A 14 -36.11 -10.68 -16.49
CA SER A 14 -35.91 -9.24 -16.35
C SER A 14 -35.53 -8.86 -14.93
N ASN A 15 -36.23 -9.40 -13.93
CA ASN A 15 -35.92 -9.16 -12.52
C ASN A 15 -34.56 -9.74 -12.14
N LEU A 16 -34.22 -10.94 -12.62
CA LEU A 16 -32.88 -11.51 -12.42
C LEU A 16 -31.81 -10.67 -13.10
N GLY A 17 -32.02 -10.24 -14.34
CA GLY A 17 -31.09 -9.37 -15.07
C GLY A 17 -30.86 -8.04 -14.36
N MET A 18 -31.91 -7.44 -13.80
CA MET A 18 -31.80 -6.24 -12.97
C MET A 18 -30.98 -6.50 -11.71
N LEU A 19 -31.23 -7.60 -10.99
CA LEU A 19 -30.46 -7.97 -9.80
C LEU A 19 -28.98 -8.20 -10.12
N PHE A 20 -28.68 -8.93 -11.19
CA PHE A 20 -27.30 -9.12 -11.67
C PHE A 20 -26.66 -7.77 -12.04
N GLY A 21 -27.40 -6.88 -12.70
CA GLY A 21 -26.93 -5.53 -13.02
C GLY A 21 -26.55 -4.72 -11.77
N ILE A 22 -27.40 -4.75 -10.74
CA ILE A 22 -27.13 -4.04 -9.47
C ILE A 22 -25.88 -4.60 -8.78
N VAL A 23 -25.74 -5.92 -8.70
CA VAL A 23 -24.56 -6.58 -8.11
C VAL A 23 -23.30 -6.20 -8.87
N PHE A 24 -23.34 -6.23 -10.20
CA PHE A 24 -22.21 -5.89 -11.05
C PHE A 24 -21.77 -4.43 -10.86
N VAL A 25 -22.71 -3.48 -10.89
CA VAL A 25 -22.42 -2.06 -10.62
C VAL A 25 -21.84 -1.86 -9.23
N GLY A 26 -22.34 -2.58 -8.21
CA GLY A 26 -21.79 -2.53 -6.85
C GLY A 26 -20.32 -2.97 -6.79
N ILE A 27 -19.98 -4.06 -7.50
CA ILE A 27 -18.60 -4.57 -7.61
C ILE A 27 -17.70 -3.53 -8.32
N GLU A 28 -18.15 -2.96 -9.44
CA GLU A 28 -17.38 -1.95 -10.18
C GLU A 28 -17.11 -0.69 -9.33
N ILE A 29 -18.11 -0.22 -8.57
CA ILE A 29 -17.96 0.93 -7.68
C ILE A 29 -16.93 0.63 -6.58
N GLN A 30 -16.96 -0.58 -6.01
CA GLN A 30 -16.00 -0.99 -4.99
C GLN A 30 -14.57 -1.06 -5.56
N GLN A 31 -14.40 -1.69 -6.72
CA GLN A 31 -13.10 -1.78 -7.39
C GLN A 31 -12.55 -0.40 -7.75
N ASN A 32 -13.39 0.49 -8.30
CA ASN A 32 -13.00 1.87 -8.60
C ASN A 32 -12.60 2.65 -7.34
N SER A 33 -13.36 2.48 -6.25
CA SER A 33 -13.03 3.11 -4.97
C SER A 33 -11.69 2.62 -4.40
N ASN A 34 -11.40 1.33 -4.51
CA ASN A 34 -10.12 0.74 -4.10
C ASN A 34 -8.95 1.26 -4.95
N LEU A 35 -9.14 1.34 -6.27
CA LEU A 35 -8.16 1.92 -7.19
C LEU A 35 -7.83 3.38 -6.84
N VAL A 36 -8.85 4.21 -6.60
CA VAL A 36 -8.66 5.63 -6.24
C VAL A 36 -7.92 5.76 -4.90
N ARG A 37 -8.30 4.96 -3.88
CA ARG A 37 -7.63 4.97 -2.58
C ARG A 37 -6.16 4.56 -2.70
N ALA A 38 -5.89 3.46 -3.38
CA ALA A 38 -4.53 2.98 -3.58
C ALA A 38 -3.69 3.95 -4.41
N SER A 39 -4.27 4.55 -5.46
CA SER A 39 -3.58 5.55 -6.27
C SER A 39 -3.18 6.77 -5.45
N SER A 40 -4.10 7.30 -4.63
CA SER A 40 -3.81 8.44 -3.74
C SER A 40 -2.77 8.08 -2.68
N TYR A 41 -2.86 6.88 -2.10
CA TYR A 41 -1.87 6.38 -1.16
C TYR A 41 -0.48 6.28 -1.80
N ASN A 42 -0.40 5.63 -2.95
CA ASN A 42 0.84 5.42 -3.69
C ASN A 42 1.47 6.74 -4.12
N GLU A 43 0.67 7.73 -4.53
CA GLU A 43 1.15 9.07 -4.85
C GLU A 43 1.80 9.75 -3.64
N ASN A 44 1.19 9.67 -2.46
CA ASN A 44 1.75 10.23 -1.24
C ASN A 44 3.06 9.54 -0.84
N ILE A 45 3.12 8.20 -0.94
CA ILE A 45 4.36 7.45 -0.68
C ILE A 45 5.47 7.84 -1.66
N ASN A 46 5.15 8.00 -2.94
CA ASN A 46 6.12 8.42 -3.96
C ASN A 46 6.66 9.82 -3.64
N LYS A 47 5.79 10.79 -3.32
CA LYS A 47 6.21 12.14 -2.90
C LYS A 47 7.07 12.13 -1.65
N MET A 48 6.73 11.28 -0.67
CA MET A 48 7.56 11.10 0.53
C MET A 48 8.96 10.59 0.20
N ASN A 49 9.08 9.67 -0.77
CA ASN A 49 10.37 9.15 -1.21
C ASN A 49 11.14 10.14 -2.09
N GLU A 50 10.47 10.85 -2.99
CA GLU A 50 11.04 11.96 -3.76
C GLU A 50 11.68 12.99 -2.82
N TRP A 51 10.94 13.45 -1.81
CA TRP A 51 11.47 14.38 -0.81
C TRP A 51 12.70 13.84 -0.06
N ARG A 52 12.70 12.55 0.33
CA ARG A 52 13.86 11.92 0.97
C ARG A 52 15.06 11.88 0.04
N TYR A 53 14.86 11.58 -1.25
CA TYR A 53 15.93 11.52 -2.23
C TYR A 53 16.44 12.92 -2.60
N GLU A 54 15.59 13.93 -2.64
CA GLU A 54 16.01 15.34 -2.78
C GLU A 54 16.90 15.77 -1.62
N ILE A 55 16.51 15.46 -0.37
CA ILE A 55 17.36 15.71 0.80
C ILE A 55 18.70 15.00 0.66
N LEU A 56 18.71 13.74 0.24
CA LEU A 56 19.96 12.96 0.11
C LEU A 56 20.85 13.40 -1.06
N ALA A 57 20.27 14.02 -2.08
CA ALA A 57 21.00 14.45 -3.28
C ALA A 57 21.73 15.78 -3.08
N ASP A 58 21.28 16.61 -2.14
CA ASP A 58 21.85 17.93 -1.84
C ASP A 58 22.44 17.95 -0.41
N PRO A 59 23.78 18.00 -0.27
CA PRO A 59 24.44 18.06 1.03
C PRO A 59 24.01 19.26 1.89
N GLU A 60 23.79 20.44 1.31
CA GLU A 60 23.38 21.63 2.07
C GLU A 60 21.96 21.43 2.62
N TYR A 61 21.07 20.85 1.81
CA TYR A 61 19.71 20.57 2.25
C TYR A 61 19.67 19.49 3.34
N LEU A 62 20.50 18.46 3.21
CA LEU A 62 20.66 17.44 4.24
C LEU A 62 21.15 18.04 5.56
N GLU A 63 22.19 18.88 5.53
CA GLU A 63 22.71 19.55 6.72
C GLU A 63 21.64 20.43 7.37
N TYR A 64 20.90 21.20 6.57
CA TYR A 64 19.78 22.03 7.05
C TYR A 64 18.69 21.21 7.74
N ILE A 65 18.27 20.09 7.14
CA ILE A 65 17.23 19.23 7.72
C ILE A 65 17.74 18.51 8.97
N ALA A 66 19.01 18.09 8.98
CA ALA A 66 19.64 17.46 10.14
C ALA A 66 19.70 18.44 11.32
N ASP A 67 20.12 19.69 11.09
CA ASP A 67 20.12 20.75 12.10
C ASP A 67 18.71 21.04 12.64
N TYR A 68 17.72 21.21 11.74
CA TYR A 68 16.32 21.41 12.12
C TYR A 68 15.78 20.27 13.00
N ARG A 69 16.23 19.03 12.76
CA ARG A 69 15.83 17.84 13.51
C ARG A 69 16.72 17.55 14.73
N GLN A 70 17.76 18.36 14.96
CA GLN A 70 18.75 18.16 16.02
C GLN A 70 19.42 16.78 15.92
N GLU A 71 19.77 16.38 14.69
CA GLU A 71 20.42 15.10 14.42
C GLU A 71 21.94 15.26 14.57
N ASP A 72 22.50 14.71 15.65
CA ASP A 72 23.94 14.84 15.97
C ASP A 72 24.85 14.03 15.02
N ASN A 73 24.30 13.07 14.28
CA ASN A 73 25.06 12.17 13.40
C ASN A 73 24.46 12.15 11.99
N LEU A 74 25.07 12.94 11.10
CA LEU A 74 24.63 13.08 9.72
C LEU A 74 24.64 11.75 8.94
N GLU A 75 25.64 10.91 9.17
CA GLU A 75 25.74 9.61 8.47
C GLU A 75 24.64 8.64 8.93
N GLU A 76 24.30 8.65 10.21
CA GLU A 76 23.16 7.85 10.71
C GLU A 76 21.83 8.41 10.18
N PHE A 77 21.68 9.72 10.12
CA PHE A 77 20.50 10.35 9.54
C PHE A 77 20.31 9.98 8.05
N LYS A 78 21.38 10.00 7.25
CA LYS A 78 21.35 9.51 5.84
C LYS A 78 20.88 8.07 5.74
N LYS A 79 21.43 7.18 6.57
CA LYS A 79 21.03 5.77 6.59
C LYS A 79 19.56 5.61 6.96
N LEU A 80 19.08 6.34 7.97
CA LEU A 80 17.67 6.31 8.37
C LEU A 80 16.73 6.79 7.25
N LEU A 81 17.11 7.82 6.49
CA LEU A 81 16.33 8.26 5.33
C LEU A 81 16.21 7.16 4.27
N LEU A 82 17.31 6.48 3.96
CA LEU A 82 17.32 5.35 3.00
C LEU A 82 16.51 4.15 3.50
N ILE A 83 16.66 3.80 4.79
CA ILE A 83 15.89 2.73 5.42
C ILE A 83 14.40 3.06 5.33
N ARG A 84 13.98 4.25 5.76
CA ARG A 84 12.58 4.69 5.68
C ARG A 84 12.06 4.69 4.25
N ALA A 85 12.88 5.10 3.28
CA ALA A 85 12.49 5.10 1.87
C ALA A 85 12.23 3.67 1.34
N GLN A 86 13.05 2.72 1.76
CA GLN A 86 12.84 1.30 1.43
C GLN A 86 11.59 0.72 2.11
N TRP A 87 11.36 1.04 3.38
CA TRP A 87 10.23 0.50 4.14
C TRP A 87 8.87 0.91 3.59
N VAL A 88 8.71 2.16 3.16
CA VAL A 88 7.44 2.63 2.58
C VAL A 88 7.16 1.99 1.21
N ILE A 89 8.16 1.48 0.48
CA ILE A 89 7.94 0.70 -0.75
C ILE A 89 7.28 -0.63 -0.42
N TYR A 90 7.70 -1.30 0.65
CA TYR A 90 7.08 -2.56 1.07
C TYR A 90 5.65 -2.34 1.55
N GLU A 91 5.42 -1.27 2.29
CA GLU A 91 4.08 -0.85 2.72
C GLU A 91 3.17 -0.54 1.53
N GLN A 92 3.67 0.18 0.52
CA GLN A 92 2.95 0.46 -0.71
C GLN A 92 2.51 -0.82 -1.43
N ALA A 93 3.41 -1.80 -1.53
CA ALA A 93 3.11 -3.10 -2.12
C ALA A 93 2.08 -3.88 -1.28
N PHE A 94 2.20 -3.86 0.05
CA PHE A 94 1.22 -4.48 0.96
C PHE A 94 -0.18 -3.92 0.75
N TYR A 95 -0.33 -2.59 0.69
CA TYR A 95 -1.64 -1.98 0.49
C TYR A 95 -2.19 -2.27 -0.92
N SER A 96 -1.34 -2.24 -1.95
CA SER A 96 -1.74 -2.58 -3.32
C SER A 96 -2.25 -4.02 -3.41
N TYR A 97 -1.58 -4.97 -2.74
CA TYR A 97 -2.04 -6.35 -2.62
C TYR A 97 -3.36 -6.46 -1.82
N SER A 98 -3.47 -5.76 -0.68
CA SER A 98 -4.68 -5.78 0.16
C SER A 98 -5.94 -5.21 -0.51
N TYR A 99 -5.76 -4.43 -1.57
CA TYR A 99 -6.84 -3.85 -2.37
C TYR A 99 -7.14 -4.65 -3.65
N ASP A 100 -6.59 -5.86 -3.80
CA ASP A 100 -6.69 -6.72 -4.98
C ASP A 100 -6.14 -6.07 -6.27
N LEU A 101 -5.17 -5.15 -6.13
CA LEU A 101 -4.53 -4.45 -7.27
C LEU A 101 -3.19 -5.06 -7.68
N MET A 102 -2.69 -6.02 -6.90
CA MET A 102 -1.43 -6.73 -7.13
C MET A 102 -1.68 -8.22 -6.97
N SER A 103 -1.13 -9.04 -7.87
CA SER A 103 -1.27 -10.49 -7.79
C SER A 103 -0.38 -11.11 -6.71
N GLU A 104 -0.72 -12.32 -6.26
CA GLU A 104 0.08 -13.07 -5.28
C GLU A 104 1.57 -13.19 -5.66
N PRO A 105 1.94 -13.57 -6.92
CA PRO A 105 3.35 -13.71 -7.27
C PRO A 105 4.11 -12.38 -7.25
N GLU A 106 3.45 -11.28 -7.61
CA GLU A 106 4.04 -9.94 -7.51
C GLU A 106 4.27 -9.55 -6.05
N TRP A 107 3.27 -9.81 -5.21
CA TRP A 107 3.33 -9.54 -3.78
C TRP A 107 4.43 -10.35 -3.07
N GLU A 108 4.56 -11.64 -3.37
CA GLU A 108 5.51 -12.52 -2.67
C GLU A 108 6.96 -12.01 -2.76
N ARG A 109 7.33 -11.37 -3.88
CA ARG A 109 8.65 -10.75 -4.03
C ARG A 109 8.86 -9.63 -3.00
N PHE A 110 7.87 -8.75 -2.82
CA PHE A 110 7.94 -7.67 -1.84
C PHE A 110 7.84 -8.21 -0.42
N ARG A 111 6.97 -9.19 -0.18
CA ARG A 111 6.82 -9.84 1.12
C ARG A 111 8.13 -10.46 1.60
N SER A 112 8.80 -11.23 0.74
CA SER A 112 10.09 -11.86 1.06
C SER A 112 11.17 -10.84 1.40
N ALA A 113 11.25 -9.75 0.64
CA ALA A 113 12.17 -8.64 0.93
C ALA A 113 11.81 -7.92 2.23
N ALA A 114 10.52 -7.67 2.48
CA ALA A 114 10.02 -7.04 3.70
C ALA A 114 10.34 -7.90 4.93
N CYS A 115 10.05 -9.21 4.92
CA CYS A 115 10.36 -10.11 6.02
C CYS A 115 11.88 -10.21 6.30
N THR A 116 12.70 -10.21 5.25
CA THR A 116 14.16 -10.22 5.41
C THR A 116 14.65 -8.96 6.12
N ASN A 117 14.12 -7.79 5.73
CA ASN A 117 14.48 -6.52 6.35
C ASN A 117 13.86 -6.34 7.73
N PHE A 118 12.67 -6.89 7.98
CA PHE A 118 12.02 -6.92 9.29
C PHE A 118 12.87 -7.67 10.32
N ARG A 119 13.28 -8.91 10.03
CA ARG A 119 14.18 -9.67 10.92
C ARG A 119 15.55 -9.01 11.11
N ARG A 120 16.01 -8.23 10.13
CA ARG A 120 17.22 -7.41 10.28
C ARG A 120 16.97 -6.23 11.22
N ALA A 121 15.86 -5.51 11.04
CA ALA A 121 15.46 -4.40 11.88
C ALA A 121 15.30 -4.83 13.35
N GLU A 122 14.64 -5.97 13.61
CA GLU A 122 14.50 -6.52 14.96
C GLU A 122 15.86 -6.82 15.62
N ARG A 123 16.79 -7.45 14.89
CA ARG A 123 18.15 -7.72 15.41
C ARG A 123 18.94 -6.45 15.72
N LEU A 124 18.65 -5.36 15.01
CA LEU A 124 19.26 -4.06 15.23
C LEU A 124 18.50 -3.22 16.28
N GLY A 125 17.38 -3.72 16.81
CA GLY A 125 16.57 -3.01 17.80
C GLY A 125 15.68 -1.91 17.21
N TYR A 126 15.47 -1.88 15.89
CA TYR A 126 14.54 -0.94 15.28
C TYR A 126 13.08 -1.31 15.55
N SER A 127 12.29 -0.30 15.86
CA SER A 127 10.85 -0.35 16.05
C SER A 127 10.10 0.18 14.83
N ARG A 128 8.77 0.00 14.82
CA ARG A 128 7.88 0.66 13.85
C ARG A 128 8.11 2.17 13.74
N ASN A 129 8.40 2.82 14.87
CA ASN A 129 8.58 4.27 14.91
C ASN A 129 9.90 4.71 14.25
N ASP A 130 10.91 3.85 14.20
CA ASP A 130 12.18 4.15 13.54
C ASP A 130 12.02 4.14 12.02
N VAL A 131 11.31 3.12 11.51
CA VAL A 131 11.07 2.91 10.08
C VAL A 131 9.88 3.69 9.52
N ARG A 132 9.01 4.22 10.40
CA ARG A 132 7.88 5.12 10.09
C ARG A 132 6.86 4.53 9.10
N VAL A 133 6.40 3.32 9.40
CA VAL A 133 5.34 2.63 8.65
C VAL A 133 4.01 2.57 9.42
N GLU A 134 2.93 2.37 8.69
CA GLU A 134 1.57 2.19 9.19
C GLU A 134 1.46 0.97 10.13
N PRO A 135 0.65 1.06 11.20
CA PRO A 135 0.51 -0.03 12.17
C PRO A 135 0.06 -1.36 11.55
N GLN A 136 -0.84 -1.31 10.57
CA GLN A 136 -1.38 -2.51 9.94
C GLN A 136 -0.31 -3.28 9.18
N PHE A 137 0.54 -2.59 8.43
CA PHE A 137 1.65 -3.24 7.73
C PHE A 137 2.67 -3.81 8.72
N TRP A 138 2.99 -3.08 9.79
CA TRP A 138 3.89 -3.59 10.83
C TRP A 138 3.34 -4.85 11.51
N GLN A 139 2.04 -4.85 11.86
CA GLN A 139 1.38 -6.00 12.47
C GLN A 139 1.39 -7.22 11.54
N TYR A 140 1.14 -7.00 10.24
CA TYR A 140 1.24 -8.05 9.23
C TYR A 140 2.62 -8.74 9.23
N LEU A 141 3.70 -7.96 9.38
CA LEU A 141 5.05 -8.52 9.44
C LEU A 141 5.32 -9.27 10.74
N VAL A 142 4.83 -8.76 11.87
CA VAL A 142 4.96 -9.44 13.17
C VAL A 142 4.25 -10.80 13.17
N GLU A 143 3.12 -10.91 12.47
CA GLU A 143 2.33 -12.15 12.42
C GLU A 143 2.78 -13.11 11.31
N GLY A 144 3.32 -12.58 10.21
CA GLY A 144 3.61 -13.34 8.99
C GLY A 144 5.09 -13.60 8.69
N CYS A 145 6.00 -12.91 9.38
CA CYS A 145 7.46 -13.10 9.27
C CYS A 145 8.02 -13.70 10.56
#